data_AF-E3RZV5-F1
#
_entry.id   AF-E3RZV5-F1
#
_cell.length_a   1.000
_cell.length_b   1.000
_cell.length_c   1.000
_cell.angle_alpha   90.00
_cell.angle_beta   90.00
_cell.angle_gamma   90.00
#
_symmetry.space_group_name_H-M   'P 1'
#
loop_
_entity.id
_entity.type
_entity.pdbx_description
1 polymer ?
#
loop_
_entity_poly.entity_id
_entity_poly.type
_entity_poly.pdbx_seq_one_letter_code
_entity_poly.pdbx_strand_id
1 'polypeptide(L)'
;MAKEKIKEGIRSQADPWLELTGWVPHLQGIPRAALLRAKQPVGREIDAHGREEVALDDTGLRHVCKAIERLIRKAFDSSQAEVVGRLTLEIIERREAGAESNERPFYSRHRVGTIKKYSQKLVSILCYLWRTYDQIERPPYKLTGRQDALLWSLKQIARTADAAQKEQLEERCLRLWMALLDHTLLDDEHQSALLSGVA
;
A
#
# COMPACT_ATOMS: atom_id res chain seq x y z
N MET A 1 41.89 -13.71 -9.52
CA MET A 1 40.47 -13.38 -9.29
C MET A 1 40.12 -12.20 -10.19
N ALA A 2 39.28 -12.41 -11.20
CA ALA A 2 38.91 -11.36 -12.15
C ALA A 2 37.98 -10.34 -11.46
N LYS A 3 38.34 -9.06 -11.51
CA LYS A 3 37.50 -7.95 -11.04
C LYS A 3 36.24 -7.92 -11.89
N GLU A 4 35.08 -8.28 -11.33
CA GLU A 4 33.79 -8.06 -11.95
C GLU A 4 33.61 -6.56 -12.18
N LYS A 5 33.67 -6.14 -13.45
CA LYS A 5 33.37 -4.77 -13.84
C LYS A 5 31.85 -4.61 -13.81
N ILE A 6 31.38 -3.59 -13.09
CA ILE A 6 29.96 -3.20 -13.09
C ILE A 6 29.59 -2.81 -14.53
N LYS A 7 28.62 -3.51 -15.11
CA LYS A 7 27.98 -3.21 -16.38
C LYS A 7 26.69 -2.41 -16.14
N GLU A 8 26.35 -1.54 -17.07
CA GLU A 8 25.05 -0.84 -17.09
C GLU A 8 23.91 -1.87 -17.23
N GLY A 9 22.85 -1.72 -16.44
CA GLY A 9 21.76 -2.71 -16.34
C GLY A 9 21.93 -3.82 -15.30
N ILE A 10 22.95 -3.75 -14.43
CA ILE A 10 22.99 -4.61 -13.23
C ILE A 10 21.95 -4.12 -12.23
N ARG A 11 21.27 -5.05 -11.58
CA ARG A 11 20.29 -4.91 -10.46
C ARG A 11 20.73 -4.02 -9.28
N SER A 12 21.95 -3.47 -9.33
CA SER A 12 22.57 -2.56 -8.39
C SER A 12 22.51 -1.08 -8.82
N GLN A 13 22.09 -0.77 -10.05
CA GLN A 13 21.64 0.60 -10.37
C GLN A 13 20.32 0.85 -9.62
N ALA A 14 20.21 2.01 -8.99
CA ALA A 14 18.93 2.49 -8.49
C ALA A 14 17.97 2.46 -9.68
N ASP A 15 16.80 1.82 -9.48
CA ASP A 15 15.75 1.80 -10.49
C ASP A 15 15.49 3.26 -10.91
N PRO A 16 15.47 3.62 -12.20
CA PRO A 16 15.16 4.98 -12.65
C PRO A 16 13.85 5.51 -12.06
N TRP A 17 12.93 4.61 -11.70
CA TRP A 17 11.73 4.95 -10.95
C TRP A 17 12.02 5.52 -9.57
N LEU A 18 13.13 5.19 -8.89
CA LEU A 18 13.51 5.79 -7.60
C LEU A 18 13.91 7.27 -7.73
N GLU A 19 14.54 7.64 -8.84
CA GLU A 19 14.87 9.03 -9.14
C GLU A 19 13.62 9.81 -9.55
N LEU A 20 12.80 9.24 -10.44
CA LEU A 20 11.52 9.83 -10.86
C LEU A 20 10.55 10.00 -9.69
N THR A 21 10.44 8.96 -8.85
CA THR A 21 9.53 8.98 -7.71
C THR A 21 10.02 9.83 -6.57
N GLY A 22 11.31 10.23 -6.50
CA GLY A 22 11.89 11.08 -5.45
C GLY A 22 11.97 10.48 -4.05
N TRP A 23 11.85 9.16 -3.89
CA TRP A 23 11.72 8.53 -2.56
C TRP A 23 12.95 8.68 -1.66
N VAL A 24 14.15 8.78 -2.24
CA VAL A 24 15.40 8.92 -1.50
C VAL A 24 15.45 10.23 -0.68
N PRO A 25 15.27 11.42 -1.28
CA PRO A 25 15.19 12.65 -0.50
C PRO A 25 13.98 12.69 0.44
N HIS A 26 12.83 12.13 0.03
CA HIS A 26 11.61 12.09 0.85
C HIS A 26 11.77 11.34 2.19
N LEU A 27 12.47 10.19 2.16
CA LEU A 27 12.64 9.34 3.34
C LEU A 27 13.98 9.56 4.06
N GLN A 28 14.69 10.63 3.72
CA GLN A 28 15.99 10.95 4.30
C GLN A 28 15.87 11.15 5.83
N GLY A 29 16.80 10.54 6.56
CA GLY A 29 16.84 10.63 8.03
C GLY A 29 15.97 9.60 8.76
N ILE A 30 15.07 8.90 8.06
CA ILE A 30 14.22 7.88 8.67
C ILE A 30 14.93 6.53 8.69
N PRO A 31 15.05 5.84 9.83
CA PRO A 31 15.69 4.53 9.88
C PRO A 31 14.97 3.51 9.00
N ARG A 32 15.69 2.90 8.04
CA ARG A 32 15.15 1.85 7.14
C ARG A 32 14.43 0.74 7.90
N ALA A 33 14.97 0.32 9.04
CA ALA A 33 14.35 -0.70 9.88
C ALA A 33 12.98 -0.27 10.44
N ALA A 34 12.81 1.01 10.76
CA ALA A 34 11.53 1.55 11.21
C ALA A 34 10.49 1.54 10.07
N LEU A 35 10.87 1.96 8.86
CA LEU A 35 10.01 1.92 7.67
C LEU A 35 9.56 0.50 7.32
N LEU A 36 10.48 -0.46 7.35
CA LEU A 36 10.15 -1.85 7.07
C LEU A 36 9.17 -2.41 8.11
N ARG A 37 9.43 -2.18 9.41
CA ARG A 37 8.49 -2.57 10.49
C ARG A 37 7.13 -1.92 10.32
N ALA A 38 7.08 -0.63 9.96
CA ALA A 38 5.83 0.08 9.75
C ALA A 38 4.94 -0.60 8.70
N LYS A 39 5.55 -1.12 7.62
CA LYS A 39 4.85 -1.80 6.50
C LYS A 39 4.41 -3.24 6.78
N GLN A 40 4.90 -3.87 7.85
CA GLN A 40 4.61 -5.29 8.09
C GLN A 40 3.17 -5.52 8.56
N PRO A 41 2.39 -6.39 7.91
CA PRO A 41 1.07 -6.78 8.43
C PRO A 41 1.17 -7.48 9.78
N VAL A 42 0.21 -7.24 10.68
CA VAL A 42 0.14 -7.89 12.01
C VAL A 42 -0.03 -9.41 11.85
N GLY A 43 0.72 -10.18 12.65
CA GLY A 43 0.63 -11.65 12.71
C GLY A 43 1.55 -12.42 11.76
N ARG A 44 2.65 -11.79 11.30
CA ARG A 44 3.78 -12.50 10.67
C ARG A 44 5.02 -12.60 11.55
N GLU A 45 5.05 -11.92 12.69
CA GLU A 45 6.14 -11.99 13.67
C GLU A 45 5.70 -12.97 14.77
N ILE A 46 6.27 -14.18 14.72
CA ILE A 46 6.26 -15.13 15.84
C ILE A 46 7.52 -14.80 16.64
N ASP A 47 7.39 -14.50 17.93
CA ASP A 47 8.57 -14.36 18.78
C ASP A 47 9.39 -15.67 18.81
N ALA A 48 10.61 -15.65 19.36
CA ALA A 48 11.44 -16.86 19.49
C ALA A 48 10.80 -17.97 20.36
N HIS A 49 9.61 -17.73 20.94
CA HIS A 49 8.91 -18.57 21.92
C HIS A 49 7.47 -18.94 21.48
N GLY A 50 7.08 -18.64 20.23
CA GLY A 50 5.76 -18.97 19.70
C GLY A 50 4.60 -18.08 20.15
N ARG A 51 4.84 -16.95 20.82
CA ARG A 51 3.80 -16.03 21.30
C ARG A 51 3.74 -14.75 20.48
N GLU A 52 2.51 -14.30 20.28
CA GLU A 52 2.19 -13.05 19.61
C GLU A 52 2.10 -11.99 20.72
N GLU A 53 3.16 -11.22 20.95
CA GLU A 53 3.08 -10.05 21.85
C GLU A 53 2.34 -8.93 21.10
N VAL A 54 1.01 -9.01 21.10
CA VAL A 54 0.15 -8.08 20.37
C VAL A 54 -0.03 -6.83 21.23
N ALA A 55 0.67 -5.75 20.92
CA ALA A 55 0.33 -4.44 21.48
C ALA A 55 -1.17 -4.15 21.20
N LEU A 56 -1.87 -3.48 22.12
CA LEU A 56 -3.30 -3.14 21.93
C LEU A 56 -3.58 -2.45 20.58
N ASP A 57 -2.63 -1.64 20.09
CA ASP A 57 -2.70 -0.98 18.79
C ASP A 57 -2.63 -1.97 17.60
N ASP A 58 -1.92 -3.09 17.75
CA ASP A 58 -1.85 -4.15 16.74
C ASP A 58 -3.14 -4.98 16.65
N THR A 59 -3.97 -4.99 17.69
CA THR A 59 -5.31 -5.64 17.63
C THR A 59 -6.24 -4.86 16.70
N GLY A 60 -6.30 -3.54 16.86
CA GLY A 60 -7.05 -2.66 15.96
C GLY A 60 -6.54 -2.78 14.52
N LEU A 61 -5.21 -2.70 14.33
CA LEU A 61 -4.61 -2.86 13.01
C LEU A 61 -4.92 -4.23 12.38
N ARG A 62 -4.94 -5.33 13.15
CA ARG A 62 -5.35 -6.66 12.67
C ARG A 62 -6.79 -6.65 12.15
N HIS A 63 -7.72 -6.00 12.85
CA HIS A 63 -9.11 -5.87 12.40
C HIS A 63 -9.21 -5.10 11.09
N VAL A 64 -8.47 -3.99 10.97
CA VAL A 64 -8.46 -3.17 9.75
C VAL A 64 -7.81 -3.90 8.57
N CYS A 65 -6.71 -4.64 8.79
CA CYS A 65 -6.07 -5.46 7.76
C CYS A 65 -7.06 -6.49 7.19
N LYS A 66 -7.78 -7.20 8.08
CA LYS A 66 -8.83 -8.15 7.65
C LYS A 66 -9.98 -7.45 6.93
N ALA A 67 -10.38 -6.25 7.35
CA ALA A 67 -11.42 -5.47 6.69
C ALA A 67 -11.00 -5.08 5.26
N ILE A 68 -9.77 -4.59 5.06
CA ILE A 68 -9.21 -4.33 3.73
C ILE A 68 -9.20 -5.59 2.86
N GLU A 69 -8.76 -6.73 3.38
CA GLU A 69 -8.73 -7.97 2.61
C GLU A 69 -10.13 -8.43 2.18
N ARG A 70 -11.16 -8.21 3.00
CA ARG A 70 -12.56 -8.47 2.63
C ARG A 70 -13.05 -7.44 1.61
N LEU A 71 -12.73 -6.17 1.80
CA LEU A 71 -13.07 -5.10 0.87
C LEU A 71 -12.47 -5.34 -0.52
N ILE A 72 -11.20 -5.70 -0.60
CA ILE A 72 -10.52 -5.97 -1.88
C ILE A 72 -11.18 -7.14 -2.60
N ARG A 73 -11.53 -8.22 -1.88
CA ARG A 73 -12.27 -9.34 -2.49
C ARG A 73 -13.61 -8.89 -3.05
N LYS A 74 -14.41 -8.17 -2.26
CA LYS A 74 -15.69 -7.60 -2.70
C LYS A 74 -15.52 -6.68 -3.93
N ALA A 75 -14.46 -5.88 -3.96
CA ALA A 75 -14.15 -5.00 -5.09
C ALA A 75 -13.78 -5.81 -6.35
N PHE A 76 -12.97 -6.86 -6.23
CA PHE A 76 -12.67 -7.74 -7.36
C PHE A 76 -13.93 -8.47 -7.86
N ASP A 77 -14.76 -8.99 -6.95
CA ASP A 77 -15.99 -9.73 -7.29
C ASP A 77 -17.04 -8.83 -7.97
N SER A 78 -17.02 -7.52 -7.71
CA SER A 78 -17.94 -6.54 -8.30
C SER A 78 -17.36 -5.77 -9.49
N SER A 79 -16.07 -5.94 -9.80
CA SER A 79 -15.43 -5.23 -10.90
C SER A 79 -15.89 -5.79 -12.25
N GLN A 80 -16.28 -4.89 -13.16
CA GLN A 80 -16.75 -5.21 -14.51
C GLN A 80 -15.75 -4.65 -15.52
N ALA A 81 -15.08 -5.54 -16.24
CA ALA A 81 -14.05 -5.16 -17.21
C ALA A 81 -14.64 -4.47 -18.44
N GLU A 82 -15.91 -4.72 -18.72
CA GLU A 82 -16.65 -4.23 -19.88
C GLU A 82 -16.96 -2.73 -19.78
N VAL A 83 -16.91 -2.16 -18.57
CA VAL A 83 -17.16 -0.73 -18.33
C VAL A 83 -16.01 0.14 -18.84
N VAL A 84 -14.77 -0.34 -18.73
CA VAL A 84 -13.59 0.38 -19.22
C VAL A 84 -13.27 -0.12 -20.64
N GLY A 85 -13.05 0.81 -21.57
CA GLY A 85 -12.68 0.45 -22.93
C GLY A 85 -11.45 -0.47 -22.96
N ARG A 86 -11.53 -1.55 -23.73
CA ARG A 86 -10.46 -2.56 -23.83
C ARG A 86 -9.09 -1.95 -24.18
N LEU A 87 -9.08 -0.98 -25.08
CA LEU A 87 -7.87 -0.24 -25.46
C LEU A 87 -7.24 0.48 -24.25
N THR A 88 -8.04 1.12 -23.41
CA THR A 88 -7.56 1.79 -22.20
C THR A 88 -6.92 0.80 -21.24
N LEU A 89 -7.54 -0.37 -21.06
CA LEU A 89 -7.00 -1.43 -20.21
C LEU A 89 -5.68 -2.02 -20.75
N GLU A 90 -5.57 -2.17 -22.07
CA GLU A 90 -4.34 -2.63 -22.74
C GLU A 90 -3.21 -1.60 -22.62
N ILE A 91 -3.52 -0.30 -22.70
CA ILE A 91 -2.55 0.78 -22.47
C ILE A 91 -2.04 0.75 -21.03
N ILE A 92 -2.93 0.56 -20.03
CA ILE A 92 -2.56 0.51 -18.60
C ILE A 92 -1.65 -0.68 -18.28
N GLU A 93 -1.89 -1.86 -18.88
CA GLU A 93 -1.05 -3.05 -18.64
C GLU A 93 0.28 -3.03 -19.41
N ARG A 94 0.46 -2.09 -20.35
CA ARG A 94 1.70 -1.96 -21.10
C ARG A 94 2.82 -1.59 -20.13
N ARG A 95 3.79 -2.49 -19.95
CA ARG A 95 4.99 -2.14 -19.18
C ARG A 95 5.82 -1.17 -20.02
N GLU A 96 6.34 -0.11 -19.44
CA GLU A 96 7.29 0.75 -20.16
C GLU A 96 8.64 0.04 -20.30
N ALA A 97 8.77 -0.72 -21.38
CA ALA A 97 10.01 -1.16 -21.99
C ALA A 97 9.62 -1.58 -23.41
N GLY A 98 10.06 -0.86 -24.43
CA GLY A 98 9.64 -0.97 -25.84
C GLY A 98 9.90 -2.30 -26.55
N ALA A 99 9.67 -3.43 -25.90
CA ALA A 99 9.70 -4.77 -26.47
C ALA A 99 8.36 -5.10 -27.15
N GLU A 100 8.42 -5.70 -28.33
CA GLU A 100 7.24 -6.18 -29.09
C GLU A 100 6.36 -7.17 -28.30
N SER A 101 6.94 -7.86 -27.30
CA SER A 101 6.23 -8.83 -26.43
C SER A 101 5.37 -8.21 -25.31
N ASN A 102 5.27 -6.88 -25.29
CA ASN A 102 4.68 -6.11 -24.21
C ASN A 102 3.24 -5.65 -24.49
N GLU A 103 2.74 -5.90 -25.71
CA GLU A 103 1.33 -5.79 -26.07
C GLU A 103 0.60 -7.06 -25.63
N ARG A 104 0.27 -7.14 -24.33
CA ARG A 104 -0.51 -8.25 -23.77
C ARG A 104 -1.97 -7.83 -23.57
N PRO A 105 -2.94 -8.69 -23.92
CA PRO A 105 -4.33 -8.43 -23.58
C PRO A 105 -4.51 -8.21 -22.08
N PHE A 106 -5.38 -7.27 -21.71
CA PHE A 106 -5.78 -7.12 -20.32
C PHE A 106 -6.62 -8.33 -19.88
N TYR A 107 -6.15 -9.04 -18.85
CA TYR A 107 -6.90 -10.14 -18.24
C TYR A 107 -7.53 -9.70 -16.93
N SER A 108 -8.82 -9.34 -16.98
CA SER A 108 -9.59 -8.91 -15.81
C SER A 108 -9.71 -9.98 -14.72
N ARG A 109 -9.75 -11.25 -15.12
CA ARG A 109 -9.78 -12.38 -14.19
C ARG A 109 -8.38 -12.69 -13.68
N HIS A 110 -7.98 -11.99 -12.64
CA HIS A 110 -6.72 -12.25 -11.96
C HIS A 110 -6.73 -13.62 -11.25
N ARG A 111 -5.60 -14.33 -11.32
CA ARG A 111 -5.40 -15.54 -10.53
C ARG A 111 -5.41 -15.19 -9.04
N VAL A 112 -5.88 -16.12 -8.20
CA VAL A 112 -5.92 -15.95 -6.73
C VAL A 112 -4.56 -15.51 -6.16
N GLY A 113 -3.45 -16.06 -6.68
CA GLY A 113 -2.11 -15.66 -6.28
C GLY A 113 -1.75 -14.20 -6.61
N THR A 114 -2.25 -13.68 -7.74
CA THR A 114 -2.06 -12.29 -8.15
C THR A 114 -2.86 -11.34 -7.25
N ILE A 115 -4.14 -11.67 -7.00
CA ILE A 115 -5.01 -10.91 -6.08
C ILE A 115 -4.33 -10.84 -4.70
N LYS A 116 -3.88 -11.98 -4.16
CA LYS A 116 -3.18 -12.04 -2.88
C LYS A 116 -1.95 -11.13 -2.85
N LYS A 117 -1.13 -11.14 -3.91
CA LYS A 117 0.07 -10.30 -3.99
C LYS A 117 -0.26 -8.80 -3.99
N TYR A 118 -1.27 -8.39 -4.75
CA TYR A 118 -1.69 -6.99 -4.79
C TYR A 118 -2.37 -6.55 -3.50
N SER A 119 -3.21 -7.41 -2.90
CA SER A 119 -3.80 -7.14 -1.59
C SER A 119 -2.74 -6.91 -0.52
N GLN A 120 -1.66 -7.69 -0.51
CA GLN A 120 -0.55 -7.50 0.43
C GLN A 120 0.11 -6.13 0.30
N LYS A 121 0.20 -5.57 -0.92
CA LYS A 121 0.74 -4.23 -1.13
C LYS A 121 -0.17 -3.15 -0.55
N LEU A 122 -1.48 -3.24 -0.82
CA LEU A 122 -2.45 -2.30 -0.24
C LEU A 122 -2.47 -2.40 1.30
N VAL A 123 -2.45 -3.61 1.85
CA VAL A 123 -2.36 -3.81 3.31
C VAL A 123 -1.08 -3.21 3.87
N SER A 124 0.07 -3.35 3.19
CA SER A 124 1.34 -2.77 3.67
C SER A 124 1.33 -1.24 3.70
N ILE A 125 0.68 -0.60 2.73
CA ILE A 125 0.48 0.86 2.70
C ILE A 125 -0.37 1.28 3.90
N LEU A 126 -1.48 0.59 4.16
CA LEU A 126 -2.30 0.90 5.34
C LEU A 126 -1.51 0.71 6.63
N CYS A 127 -0.76 -0.39 6.78
CA CYS A 127 0.06 -0.64 7.96
C CYS A 127 1.04 0.50 8.22
N TYR A 128 1.68 0.96 7.15
CA TYR A 128 2.59 2.11 7.19
C TYR A 128 1.87 3.37 7.67
N LEU A 129 0.72 3.72 7.07
CA LEU A 129 -0.04 4.90 7.48
C LEU A 129 -0.51 4.79 8.92
N TRP A 130 -1.07 3.64 9.31
CA TRP A 130 -1.53 3.39 10.67
C TRP A 130 -0.44 3.63 11.70
N ARG A 131 0.74 3.03 11.49
CA ARG A 131 1.82 3.09 12.49
C ARG A 131 2.54 4.42 12.50
N THR A 132 2.61 5.11 11.37
CA THR A 132 3.32 6.40 11.26
C THR A 132 2.44 7.60 11.61
N TYR A 133 1.11 7.47 11.55
CA TYR A 133 0.17 8.57 11.71
C TYR A 133 0.42 9.43 12.96
N ASP A 134 0.64 8.79 14.12
CA ASP A 134 0.82 9.44 15.42
C ASP A 134 2.31 9.56 15.82
N GLN A 135 3.26 9.22 14.94
CA GLN A 135 4.68 9.28 15.26
C GLN A 135 5.20 10.72 15.23
N ILE A 136 6.10 11.03 16.17
CA ILE A 136 6.81 12.32 16.20
C ILE A 136 7.72 12.44 14.97
N GLU A 137 8.47 11.37 14.66
CA GLU A 137 9.34 11.27 13.49
C GLU A 137 8.59 10.64 12.30
N ARG A 138 7.40 11.17 11.98
CA ARG A 138 6.59 10.70 10.86
C ARG A 138 7.26 11.07 9.52
N PRO A 139 7.24 10.17 8.52
CA PRO A 139 7.60 10.53 7.15
C PRO A 139 6.83 11.76 6.65
N PRO A 140 7.42 12.63 5.82
CA PRO A 140 6.89 13.97 5.56
C PRO A 140 5.70 14.02 4.59
N TYR A 141 4.86 12.98 4.59
CA TYR A 141 3.57 13.03 3.91
C TYR A 141 2.57 13.91 4.65
N LYS A 142 1.59 14.43 3.89
CA LYS A 142 0.48 15.22 4.39
C LYS A 142 -0.83 14.49 4.11
N LEU A 143 -1.74 14.57 5.07
CA LEU A 143 -3.11 14.11 4.88
C LEU A 143 -3.97 15.33 4.66
N THR A 144 -4.89 15.25 3.70
CA THR A 144 -5.97 16.25 3.61
C THR A 144 -6.85 16.14 4.85
N GLY A 145 -7.57 17.20 5.22
CA GLY A 145 -8.47 17.15 6.38
C GLY A 145 -9.49 16.01 6.32
N ARG A 146 -9.93 15.64 5.11
CA ARG A 146 -10.81 14.48 4.89
C ARG A 146 -10.10 13.15 5.15
N GLN A 147 -8.88 12.98 4.64
CA GLN A 147 -8.09 11.76 4.86
C GLN A 147 -7.73 11.58 6.34
N ASP A 148 -7.35 12.67 7.01
CA ASP A 148 -7.02 12.71 8.43
C ASP A 148 -8.22 12.28 9.30
N ALA A 149 -9.39 12.90 9.09
CA ALA A 149 -10.61 12.55 9.80
C ALA A 149 -11.03 11.09 9.57
N LEU A 150 -10.86 10.57 8.35
CA LEU A 150 -11.17 9.17 8.02
C LEU A 150 -10.21 8.19 8.69
N LEU A 151 -8.90 8.47 8.70
CA LEU A 151 -7.90 7.62 9.34
C LEU A 151 -8.04 7.64 10.86
N TRP A 152 -8.27 8.82 11.45
CA TRP A 152 -8.56 8.95 12.87
C TRP A 152 -9.81 8.18 13.29
N SER A 153 -10.92 8.35 12.55
CA SER A 153 -12.17 7.63 12.81
C SER A 153 -12.00 6.12 12.66
N LEU A 154 -11.24 5.67 11.65
CA LEU A 154 -10.92 4.25 11.45
C LEU A 154 -10.18 3.67 12.65
N LYS A 155 -9.19 4.41 13.19
CA LYS A 155 -8.48 4.05 14.42
C LYS A 155 -9.41 3.90 15.62
N GLN A 156 -10.37 4.82 15.79
CA GLN A 156 -11.33 4.72 16.90
C GLN A 156 -12.24 3.49 16.77
N ILE A 157 -12.84 3.28 15.60
CA ILE A 157 -13.75 2.14 15.36
C ILE A 157 -13.01 0.82 15.57
N ALA A 158 -11.77 0.72 15.10
CA ALA A 158 -10.97 -0.50 15.22
C ALA A 158 -10.59 -0.87 16.66
N ARG A 159 -10.45 0.12 17.55
CA ARG A 159 -10.20 -0.10 18.99
C ARG A 159 -11.40 -0.72 19.70
N THR A 160 -12.61 -0.42 19.25
CA THR A 160 -13.86 -0.94 19.83
C THR A 160 -14.47 -2.07 19.00
N ALA A 161 -13.79 -2.51 17.94
CA ALA A 161 -14.37 -3.42 16.96
C ALA A 161 -14.61 -4.83 17.50
N ASP A 162 -15.89 -5.15 17.67
CA ASP A 162 -16.49 -6.45 17.82
C ASP A 162 -17.02 -6.99 16.47
N ALA A 163 -17.76 -8.11 16.52
CA ALA A 163 -18.30 -8.73 15.31
C ALA A 163 -19.33 -7.85 14.57
N ALA A 164 -20.07 -6.99 15.28
CA ALA A 164 -21.10 -6.12 14.73
C ALA A 164 -20.52 -4.89 14.01
N GLN A 165 -19.37 -4.35 14.43
CA GLN A 165 -18.74 -3.21 13.73
C GLN A 165 -17.86 -3.61 12.52
N LYS A 166 -17.85 -4.90 12.11
CA LYS A 166 -17.07 -5.36 10.95
C LYS A 166 -17.46 -4.68 9.64
N GLU A 167 -18.75 -4.44 9.42
CA GLU A 167 -19.23 -3.74 8.23
C GLU A 167 -18.85 -2.25 8.25
N GLN A 168 -18.97 -1.61 9.41
CA GLN A 168 -18.56 -0.21 9.60
C GLN A 168 -17.05 -0.03 9.36
N LEU A 169 -16.23 -1.00 9.77
CA LEU A 169 -14.80 -1.01 9.47
C LEU A 169 -14.53 -1.10 7.96
N GLU A 170 -15.22 -1.98 7.25
CA GLU A 170 -15.07 -2.11 5.80
C GLU A 170 -15.48 -0.86 5.06
N GLU A 171 -16.61 -0.26 5.43
CA GLU A 171 -17.08 0.99 4.84
C GLU A 171 -16.08 2.12 5.11
N ARG A 172 -15.56 2.23 6.34
CA ARG A 172 -14.58 3.26 6.69
C ARG A 172 -13.26 3.06 5.94
N CYS A 173 -12.82 1.80 5.77
CA CYS A 173 -11.67 1.47 4.92
C CYS A 173 -11.90 1.93 3.48
N LEU A 174 -13.07 1.63 2.90
CA LEU A 174 -13.41 2.02 1.53
C LEU A 174 -13.36 3.54 1.37
N ARG A 175 -14.01 4.29 2.26
CA ARG A 175 -14.00 5.76 2.23
C ARG A 175 -12.58 6.33 2.34
N LEU A 176 -11.73 5.75 3.19
CA LEU A 176 -10.33 6.15 3.32
C LEU A 176 -9.57 5.90 2.00
N TRP A 177 -9.68 4.70 1.42
CA TRP A 177 -9.01 4.39 0.15
C TRP A 177 -9.47 5.28 -1.00
N MET A 178 -10.77 5.54 -1.11
CA MET A 178 -11.29 6.50 -2.09
C MET A 178 -10.66 7.88 -1.88
N ALA A 179 -10.60 8.38 -0.64
CA ALA A 179 -10.01 9.69 -0.34
C ALA A 179 -8.49 9.74 -0.58
N LEU A 180 -7.78 8.63 -0.41
CA LEU A 180 -6.34 8.52 -0.72
C LEU A 180 -6.09 8.50 -2.23
N LEU A 181 -6.97 7.85 -3.00
CA LEU A 181 -6.88 7.75 -4.46
C LEU A 181 -7.35 9.03 -5.17
N ASP A 182 -8.31 9.75 -4.58
CA ASP A 182 -8.88 11.01 -5.08
C ASP A 182 -8.00 12.23 -4.73
N HIS A 183 -6.77 12.00 -4.24
CA HIS A 183 -5.85 13.08 -3.90
C HIS A 183 -5.25 13.67 -5.18
N THR A 184 -5.52 14.96 -5.42
CA THR A 184 -4.85 15.73 -6.46
C THR A 184 -3.37 15.89 -6.13
N LEU A 185 -2.50 15.27 -6.93
CA LEU A 185 -1.06 15.48 -6.86
C LEU A 185 -0.75 16.87 -7.45
N LEU A 186 -0.29 17.78 -6.60
CA LEU A 186 0.23 19.09 -7.01
C LEU A 186 1.76 18.97 -7.18
N ASP A 187 2.50 20.06 -7.02
CA ASP A 187 3.95 20.14 -7.31
C ASP A 187 4.84 19.24 -6.41
N ASP A 188 4.30 18.65 -5.35
CA ASP A 188 5.03 17.75 -4.43
C ASP A 188 4.23 16.46 -4.20
N GLU A 189 4.41 15.51 -5.11
CA GLU A 189 3.72 14.22 -5.14
C GLU A 189 3.91 13.42 -3.84
N HIS A 190 5.03 13.64 -3.14
CA HIS A 190 5.36 12.97 -1.88
C HIS A 190 4.56 13.40 -0.68
N GLN A 191 3.88 14.55 -0.78
CA GLN A 191 2.88 14.94 0.19
C GLN A 191 1.73 13.95 0.19
N SER A 192 1.54 13.16 -0.88
CA SER A 192 0.57 12.07 -0.88
C SER A 192 0.98 10.94 0.05
N ALA A 193 0.20 10.75 1.11
CA ALA A 193 0.29 9.62 2.02
C ALA A 193 0.30 8.26 1.30
N LEU A 194 -0.46 8.14 0.20
CA LEU A 194 -0.50 6.92 -0.60
C LEU A 194 0.87 6.63 -1.22
N LEU A 195 1.47 7.61 -1.92
CA LEU A 195 2.77 7.46 -2.59
C LEU A 195 3.89 7.24 -1.58
N SER A 196 3.84 7.93 -0.44
CA SER A 196 4.76 7.70 0.68
C SER A 196 4.69 6.27 1.22
N GLY A 197 3.50 5.66 1.26
CA GLY A 197 3.33 4.28 1.71
C GLY A 197 3.82 3.23 0.72
N VAL A 198 3.93 3.57 -0.57
CA VAL A 198 4.46 2.67 -1.61
C VAL A 198 5.98 2.52 -1.49
N ALA A 199 6.68 3.59 -1.11
CA ALA A 199 8.15 3.71 -0.99
C ALA A 199 8.79 2.78 0.05
#